data_AF-A0A973NZP7-F1
#
_entry.id   AF-A0A973NZP7-F1
#
_cell.length_a   1.000
_cell.length_b   1.000
_cell.length_c   1.000
_cell.angle_alpha   90.00
_cell.angle_beta   90.00
_cell.angle_gamma   90.00
#
_symmetry.space_group_name_H-M   'P 1'
#
loop_
_entity.id
_entity.type
_entity.pdbx_description
1 polymer ?
#
loop_
_entity_poly.entity_id
_entity_poly.type
_entity_poly.pdbx_seq_one_letter_code
_entity_poly.pdbx_strand_id
1 'polypeptide(L)'
;MDSEQNSVPADENSVPADEIRAGRARWQERYDAARKRDADFTTISGTGVEPVYGPPEGADVPGFERIGWPGEFPYTRGIHSTGYRGKPWTIRQFAGFGNAQQTNERYRMILAAGGGGLSVAFDMPTLMGHDSDSPRALGEVGHCGVAIDSAADMEVLF
;
A
#
# COMPACT_ATOMS: atom_id res chain seq x y z
N MET A 1 0.01 17.04 -58.78
CA MET A 1 0.43 15.81 -58.09
C MET A 1 0.27 16.12 -56.62
N ASP A 2 -0.92 15.79 -56.15
CA ASP A 2 -1.42 16.14 -54.83
C ASP A 2 -0.62 15.44 -53.75
N SER A 3 -0.10 16.23 -52.82
CA SER A 3 0.51 15.74 -51.58
C SER A 3 -0.62 15.26 -50.68
N GLU A 4 -1.02 14.00 -50.82
CA GLU A 4 -1.91 13.32 -49.89
C GLU A 4 -1.32 13.42 -48.49
N GLN A 5 -2.00 14.19 -47.65
CA GLN A 5 -1.82 14.22 -46.21
C GLN A 5 -2.16 12.82 -45.70
N ASN A 6 -1.14 12.06 -45.34
CA ASN A 6 -1.29 10.76 -44.70
C ASN A 6 -1.81 11.02 -43.27
N SER A 7 -3.13 11.16 -43.11
CA SER A 7 -3.78 11.23 -41.81
C SER A 7 -3.63 9.86 -41.13
N VAL A 8 -2.78 9.78 -40.12
CA VAL A 8 -2.71 8.62 -39.23
C VAL A 8 -4.12 8.42 -38.64
N PRO A 9 -4.74 7.24 -38.77
CA PRO A 9 -6.05 7.01 -38.20
C PRO A 9 -5.97 7.14 -36.68
N ALA A 10 -6.91 7.87 -36.08
CA ALA A 10 -7.02 7.98 -34.63
C ALA A 10 -7.13 6.57 -34.04
N ASP A 11 -6.18 6.21 -33.18
CA ASP A 11 -6.21 4.95 -32.45
C ASP A 11 -7.52 4.91 -31.64
N GLU A 12 -8.35 3.89 -31.89
CA GLU A 12 -9.69 3.69 -31.30
C GLU A 12 -9.67 3.65 -29.76
N ASN A 13 -8.48 3.59 -29.16
CA ASN A 13 -8.24 3.56 -27.71
C ASN A 13 -7.54 4.82 -27.17
N SER A 14 -7.65 5.95 -27.86
CA SER A 14 -7.14 7.24 -27.37
C SER A 14 -8.16 7.92 -26.46
N VAL A 15 -7.74 8.25 -25.23
CA VAL A 15 -8.54 9.09 -24.33
C VAL A 15 -8.42 10.54 -24.82
N PRO A 16 -9.54 11.22 -25.13
CA PRO A 16 -9.51 12.60 -25.59
C PRO A 16 -8.87 13.52 -24.54
N ALA A 17 -8.13 14.53 -25.00
CA ALA A 17 -7.46 15.51 -24.15
C ALA A 17 -8.42 16.18 -23.13
N ASP A 18 -9.69 16.38 -23.52
CA ASP A 18 -10.73 16.93 -22.65
C ASP A 18 -11.05 16.03 -21.46
N GLU A 19 -11.09 14.71 -21.66
CA GLU A 19 -11.33 13.75 -20.60
C GLU A 19 -10.12 13.63 -19.67
N ILE A 20 -8.90 13.64 -20.23
CA ILE A 20 -7.65 13.66 -19.47
C ILE A 20 -7.62 14.90 -18.56
N ARG A 21 -7.99 16.08 -19.11
CA ARG A 21 -8.07 17.35 -18.37
C ARG A 21 -9.13 17.30 -17.28
N ALA A 22 -10.32 16.78 -17.57
CA ALA A 22 -11.38 16.62 -16.58
C ALA A 22 -10.95 15.69 -15.43
N GLY A 23 -10.28 14.58 -15.74
CA GLY A 23 -9.71 13.67 -14.74
C GLY A 23 -8.65 14.35 -13.87
N ARG A 24 -7.79 15.18 -14.46
CA ARG A 24 -6.79 15.95 -13.71
C ARG A 24 -7.45 16.91 -12.72
N ALA A 25 -8.51 17.60 -13.14
CA ALA A 25 -9.25 18.53 -12.29
C ALA A 25 -9.90 17.83 -11.09
N ARG A 26 -10.57 16.68 -11.32
CA ARG A 26 -11.16 15.87 -10.24
C ARG A 26 -10.10 15.35 -9.27
N TRP A 27 -8.98 14.85 -9.80
CA TRP A 27 -7.87 14.41 -8.96
C TRP A 27 -7.32 15.55 -8.12
N GLN A 28 -7.13 16.74 -8.71
CA GLN A 28 -6.58 17.92 -8.02
C GLN A 28 -7.47 18.35 -6.85
N GLU A 29 -8.79 18.41 -7.06
CA GLU A 29 -9.75 18.72 -5.99
C GLU A 29 -9.63 17.74 -4.81
N ARG A 30 -9.56 16.44 -5.10
CA ARG A 30 -9.37 15.39 -4.08
C ARG A 30 -8.00 15.44 -3.42
N TYR A 31 -6.96 15.79 -4.18
CA TYR A 31 -5.63 15.97 -3.64
C TYR A 31 -5.63 17.14 -2.66
N ASP A 32 -6.21 18.28 -3.02
CA ASP A 32 -6.25 19.51 -2.22
C ASP A 32 -7.08 19.36 -0.95
N ALA A 33 -8.20 18.65 -1.00
CA ALA A 33 -9.02 18.34 0.17
C ALA A 33 -8.37 17.33 1.13
N ALA A 34 -7.46 16.48 0.66
CA ALA A 34 -6.85 15.42 1.48
C ALA A 34 -5.72 15.93 2.39
N ARG A 35 -5.48 15.24 3.50
CA ARG A 35 -4.33 15.48 4.36
C ARG A 35 -3.02 15.13 3.62
N LYS A 36 -2.00 15.98 3.79
CA LYS A 36 -0.61 15.72 3.40
C LYS A 36 0.27 15.67 4.64
N ARG A 37 1.40 14.99 4.52
CA ARG A 37 2.45 14.95 5.54
C ARG A 37 3.24 16.25 5.47
N ASP A 38 3.75 16.64 6.63
CA ASP A 38 4.78 17.65 6.73
C ASP A 38 6.13 16.99 6.39
N ALA A 39 6.55 17.13 5.13
CA ALA A 39 7.77 16.54 4.59
C ALA A 39 8.21 17.29 3.33
N ASP A 40 9.53 17.32 3.10
CA ASP A 40 10.09 17.91 1.88
C ASP A 40 9.91 16.96 0.69
N PHE A 41 9.24 17.45 -0.36
CA PHE A 41 9.08 16.73 -1.62
C PHE A 41 10.01 17.31 -2.68
N THR A 42 11.31 17.21 -2.43
CA THR A 42 12.37 17.69 -3.32
C THR A 42 13.24 16.55 -3.82
N THR A 43 13.88 16.77 -4.96
CA THR A 43 15.02 15.95 -5.39
C THR A 43 16.22 16.18 -4.46
N ILE A 44 17.27 15.35 -4.61
CA ILE A 44 18.54 15.52 -3.88
C ILE A 44 19.21 16.88 -4.19
N SER A 45 18.93 17.47 -5.36
CA SER A 45 19.41 18.81 -5.75
C SER A 45 18.55 19.96 -5.23
N GLY A 46 17.52 19.69 -4.43
CA GLY A 46 16.62 20.71 -3.86
C GLY A 46 15.50 21.19 -4.80
N THR A 47 15.29 20.53 -5.94
CA THR A 47 14.21 20.89 -6.87
C THR A 47 12.87 20.33 -6.37
N GLY A 48 11.85 21.18 -6.22
CA GLY A 48 10.50 20.76 -5.86
C GLY A 48 9.90 19.80 -6.89
N VAL A 49 9.23 18.76 -6.42
CA VAL A 49 8.57 17.74 -7.24
C VAL A 49 7.07 17.90 -7.13
N GLU A 50 6.38 18.07 -8.26
CA GLU A 50 4.92 18.14 -8.31
C GLU A 50 4.29 16.81 -7.84
N PRO A 51 3.11 16.85 -7.20
CA PRO A 51 2.42 15.66 -6.72
C PRO A 51 2.08 14.64 -7.80
N VAL A 52 1.82 15.10 -9.02
CA VAL A 52 1.58 14.23 -10.17
C VAL A 52 2.09 14.87 -11.45
N TYR A 53 2.71 14.06 -12.30
CA TYR A 53 3.00 14.38 -13.70
C TYR A 53 2.10 13.51 -14.59
N GLY A 54 1.69 14.04 -15.72
CA GLY A 54 0.82 13.35 -16.69
C GLY A 54 1.05 13.85 -18.11
N PRO A 55 0.17 13.45 -19.04
CA PRO A 55 0.21 13.91 -20.43
C PRO A 55 0.38 15.43 -20.57
N PRO A 56 1.08 15.91 -21.62
CA PRO A 56 1.06 17.31 -21.98
C PRO A 56 -0.37 17.82 -22.14
N GLU A 57 -0.61 19.08 -21.79
CA GLU A 57 -1.92 19.68 -21.95
C GLU A 57 -2.32 19.71 -23.43
N GLY A 58 -3.55 19.26 -23.73
CA GLY A 58 -4.06 19.18 -25.10
C GLY A 58 -3.58 17.95 -25.90
N ALA A 59 -2.80 17.04 -25.31
CA ALA A 59 -2.38 15.81 -25.98
C ALA A 59 -3.42 14.69 -25.81
N ASP A 60 -3.78 14.05 -26.91
CA ASP A 60 -4.46 12.75 -26.90
C ASP A 60 -3.41 11.67 -26.65
N VAL A 61 -3.64 10.83 -25.63
CA VAL A 61 -2.69 9.80 -25.23
C VAL A 61 -3.34 8.42 -25.30
N PRO A 62 -2.99 7.59 -26.29
CA PRO A 62 -3.43 6.20 -26.37
C PRO A 62 -3.08 5.41 -25.11
N GLY A 63 -4.04 4.65 -24.59
CA GLY A 63 -3.81 3.78 -23.42
C GLY A 63 -3.89 4.49 -22.06
N PHE A 64 -4.18 5.79 -22.02
CA PHE A 64 -4.26 6.53 -20.76
C PHE A 64 -5.40 6.04 -19.86
N GLU A 65 -6.47 5.48 -20.42
CA GLU A 65 -7.59 4.86 -19.69
C GLU A 65 -7.15 3.69 -18.80
N ARG A 66 -6.05 3.01 -19.17
CA ARG A 66 -5.47 1.92 -18.37
C ARG A 66 -4.52 2.41 -17.28
N ILE A 67 -4.09 3.67 -17.34
CA ILE A 67 -3.16 4.29 -16.39
C ILE A 67 -3.94 5.19 -15.41
N GLY A 68 -4.71 6.14 -15.94
CA GLY A 68 -5.56 7.06 -15.21
C GLY A 68 -4.82 8.02 -14.28
N TRP A 69 -5.60 8.69 -13.44
CA TRP A 69 -5.10 9.55 -12.37
C TRP A 69 -5.11 8.81 -11.02
N PRO A 70 -4.19 9.11 -10.09
CA PRO A 70 -4.13 8.40 -8.80
C PRO A 70 -5.39 8.62 -7.99
N GLY A 71 -5.88 7.59 -7.29
CA GLY A 71 -7.14 7.67 -6.56
C GLY A 71 -8.40 7.67 -7.44
N GLU A 72 -8.27 7.39 -8.74
CA GLU A 72 -9.38 7.12 -9.66
C GLU A 72 -9.21 5.73 -10.31
N PHE A 73 -10.31 5.10 -10.71
CA PHE A 73 -10.24 3.89 -11.54
C PHE A 73 -9.39 4.18 -12.80
N PRO A 74 -8.52 3.25 -13.25
CA PRO A 74 -8.34 1.86 -12.80
C PRO A 74 -7.39 1.67 -11.61
N TYR A 75 -7.02 2.74 -10.91
CA TYR A 75 -6.14 2.73 -9.74
C TYR A 75 -4.73 2.22 -10.00
N THR A 76 -4.29 2.17 -11.26
CA THR A 76 -2.93 1.78 -11.65
C THR A 76 -1.87 2.63 -10.94
N ARG A 77 -2.18 3.92 -10.70
CA ARG A 77 -1.30 4.86 -9.98
C ARG A 77 -1.54 4.90 -8.46
N GLY A 78 -2.33 3.96 -7.93
CA GLY A 78 -2.67 3.84 -6.52
C GLY A 78 -4.10 4.26 -6.18
N ILE A 79 -4.60 3.78 -5.05
CA ILE A 79 -5.97 3.99 -4.56
C ILE A 79 -6.19 5.33 -3.85
N HIS A 80 -5.13 6.09 -3.59
CA HIS A 80 -5.19 7.36 -2.85
C HIS A 80 -4.72 8.51 -3.74
N SER A 81 -5.45 9.63 -3.75
CA SER A 81 -5.11 10.83 -4.52
C SER A 81 -3.74 11.41 -4.12
N THR A 82 -3.38 11.31 -2.85
CA THR A 82 -2.11 11.83 -2.29
C THR A 82 -1.01 10.78 -2.18
N GLY A 83 -1.30 9.49 -2.44
CA GLY A 83 -0.36 8.39 -2.23
C GLY A 83 0.40 8.48 -0.91
N TYR A 84 1.73 8.31 -0.96
CA TYR A 84 2.58 8.40 0.23
C TYR A 84 2.92 9.82 0.69
N ARG A 85 2.51 10.85 -0.06
CA ARG A 85 2.52 12.23 0.42
C ARG A 85 1.45 12.45 1.47
N GLY A 86 0.36 11.69 1.44
CA GLY A 86 -0.71 11.73 2.45
C GLY A 86 -0.39 10.91 3.70
N LYS A 87 -0.05 9.64 3.50
CA LYS A 87 0.31 8.71 4.59
C LYS A 87 1.33 7.69 4.07
N PRO A 88 2.46 7.44 4.76
CA PRO A 88 3.36 6.36 4.37
C PRO A 88 2.65 5.00 4.49
N TRP A 89 3.20 3.98 3.85
CA TRP A 89 2.78 2.61 4.11
C TRP A 89 3.02 2.26 5.58
N THR A 90 2.17 1.39 6.14
CA THR A 90 2.31 0.92 7.51
C THR A 90 3.54 0.02 7.61
N ILE A 91 4.53 0.40 8.42
CA ILE A 91 5.62 -0.51 8.81
C ILE A 91 5.04 -1.48 9.83
N ARG A 92 4.78 -2.72 9.40
CA ARG A 92 4.23 -3.79 10.21
C ARG A 92 5.26 -4.91 10.34
N GLN A 93 5.86 -5.04 11.51
CA GLN A 93 6.83 -6.11 11.77
C GLN A 93 6.08 -7.41 12.03
N PHE A 94 6.53 -8.47 11.37
CA PHE A 94 6.06 -9.84 11.59
C PHE A 94 6.83 -10.44 12.75
N ALA A 95 6.14 -10.74 13.84
CA ALA A 95 6.75 -11.22 15.07
C ALA A 95 5.85 -12.19 15.83
N GLY A 96 6.47 -13.24 16.34
CA GLY A 96 5.89 -14.27 17.18
C GLY A 96 6.97 -15.32 17.45
N PHE A 97 7.20 -15.63 18.72
CA PHE A 97 8.17 -16.65 19.14
C PHE A 97 7.92 -17.05 20.59
N GLY A 98 8.00 -18.34 20.89
CA GLY A 98 7.79 -18.87 22.23
C GLY A 98 6.34 -18.77 22.66
N ASN A 99 6.10 -18.26 23.87
CA ASN A 99 4.76 -18.12 24.42
C ASN A 99 4.16 -16.71 24.24
N ALA A 100 2.87 -16.57 24.57
CA ALA A 100 2.12 -15.32 24.44
C ALA A 100 2.77 -14.14 25.17
N GLN A 101 3.29 -14.37 26.40
CA GLN A 101 3.93 -13.32 27.19
C GLN A 101 5.22 -12.80 26.53
N GLN A 102 6.08 -13.70 26.07
CA GLN A 102 7.33 -13.34 25.38
C GLN A 102 7.06 -12.57 24.09
N THR A 103 6.02 -12.97 23.35
CA THR A 103 5.62 -12.28 22.13
C THR A 103 5.01 -10.90 22.44
N ASN A 104 4.21 -10.76 23.51
CA ASN A 104 3.68 -9.47 23.95
C ASN A 104 4.80 -8.49 24.37
N GLU A 105 5.80 -8.98 25.11
CA GLU A 105 7.00 -8.20 25.44
C GLU A 105 7.70 -7.69 24.17
N ARG A 106 7.83 -8.55 23.16
CA ARG A 106 8.37 -8.16 21.85
C ARG A 106 7.50 -7.11 21.15
N TYR A 107 6.18 -7.22 21.20
CA TYR A 107 5.27 -6.21 20.65
C TYR A 107 5.45 -4.86 21.30
N ARG A 108 5.56 -4.80 22.63
CA ARG A 108 5.84 -3.57 23.35
C ARG A 108 7.16 -2.94 22.92
N MET A 109 8.21 -3.74 22.69
CA MET A 109 9.48 -3.24 22.14
C MET A 109 9.33 -2.66 20.73
N ILE A 110 8.57 -3.33 19.85
CA ILE A 110 8.33 -2.87 18.47
C ILE A 110 7.56 -1.55 18.46
N LEU A 111 6.52 -1.43 19.29
CA LEU A 111 5.73 -0.20 19.42
C LEU A 111 6.57 0.94 20.00
N ALA A 112 7.36 0.67 21.04
CA ALA A 112 8.24 1.66 21.64
C ALA A 112 9.31 2.17 20.67
N ALA A 113 9.76 1.33 19.72
CA ALA A 113 10.69 1.71 18.65
C ALA A 113 10.03 2.47 17.48
N GLY A 114 8.75 2.84 17.59
CA GLY A 114 8.02 3.58 16.55
C GLY A 114 7.33 2.69 15.51
N GLY A 115 7.23 1.38 15.76
CA GLY A 115 6.42 0.48 14.95
C GLY A 115 4.94 0.87 15.00
N GLY A 116 4.31 1.03 13.83
CA GLY A 116 2.92 1.45 13.70
C GLY A 116 1.91 0.32 13.49
N GLY A 117 2.38 -0.93 13.45
CA GLY A 117 1.53 -2.10 13.28
C GLY A 117 2.22 -3.38 13.75
N LEU A 118 1.43 -4.29 14.31
CA LEU A 118 1.86 -5.61 14.76
C LEU A 118 1.32 -6.69 13.84
N SER A 119 2.11 -7.70 13.52
CA SER A 119 1.64 -8.90 12.81
C SER A 119 2.10 -10.13 13.56
N VAL A 120 1.17 -11.06 13.80
CA VAL A 120 1.39 -12.24 14.62
C VAL A 120 1.88 -13.40 13.76
N ALA A 121 2.98 -14.04 14.17
CA ALA A 121 3.43 -15.31 13.63
C ALA A 121 3.05 -16.43 14.60
N PHE A 122 2.21 -17.37 14.18
CA PHE A 122 1.78 -18.51 15.00
C PHE A 122 2.72 -19.71 14.80
N ASP A 123 2.81 -20.57 15.81
CA ASP A 123 3.54 -21.83 15.70
C ASP A 123 2.81 -22.87 14.84
N MET A 124 3.50 -23.97 14.50
CA MET A 124 2.91 -25.01 13.66
C MET A 124 1.66 -25.67 14.27
N PRO A 125 1.62 -26.03 15.58
CA PRO A 125 0.42 -26.57 16.21
C PRO A 125 -0.79 -25.66 16.06
N THR A 126 -0.64 -24.37 16.39
CA THR A 126 -1.72 -23.37 16.27
C THR A 126 -2.21 -23.27 14.81
N LEU A 127 -1.28 -23.22 13.84
CA LEU A 127 -1.61 -23.15 12.41
C LEU A 127 -2.32 -24.41 11.90
N MET A 128 -2.02 -25.57 12.48
CA MET A 128 -2.58 -26.87 12.09
C MET A 128 -3.84 -27.24 12.89
N GLY A 129 -4.26 -26.40 13.85
CA GLY A 129 -5.44 -26.65 14.68
C GLY A 129 -5.21 -27.75 15.73
N HIS A 130 -4.02 -27.80 16.31
CA HIS A 130 -3.68 -28.69 17.42
C HIS A 130 -3.33 -27.87 18.66
N ASP A 131 -3.92 -28.25 19.79
CA ASP A 131 -3.52 -27.75 21.11
C ASP A 131 -2.07 -28.19 21.41
N SER A 132 -1.37 -27.40 22.22
CA SER A 132 0.04 -27.61 22.56
C SER A 132 0.33 -28.92 23.29
N ASP A 133 -0.66 -29.56 23.90
CA ASP A 133 -0.54 -30.86 24.56
C ASP A 133 -0.77 -32.06 23.61
N SER A 134 -1.13 -31.79 22.35
CA SER A 134 -1.29 -32.82 21.32
C SER A 134 0.02 -33.58 21.10
N PRO A 135 0.00 -34.92 20.99
CA PRO A 135 1.17 -35.69 20.60
C PRO A 135 1.79 -35.24 19.27
N ARG A 136 0.99 -34.60 18.40
CA ARG A 136 1.44 -34.07 17.10
C ARG A 136 2.11 -32.70 17.20
N ALA A 137 2.02 -32.03 18.35
CA ALA A 137 2.62 -30.73 18.62
C ALA A 137 4.02 -30.83 19.24
N LEU A 138 4.42 -32.02 19.69
CA LEU A 138 5.67 -32.25 20.40
C LEU A 138 6.87 -31.75 19.59
N GLY A 139 7.62 -30.79 20.16
CA GLY A 139 8.81 -30.20 19.55
C GLY A 139 8.55 -28.95 18.70
N GLU A 140 7.29 -28.65 18.36
CA GLU A 140 6.91 -27.53 17.50
C GLU A 140 6.27 -26.36 18.27
N VAL A 141 5.81 -26.61 19.51
CA VAL A 141 5.18 -25.60 20.37
C VAL A 141 6.12 -24.41 20.59
N GLY A 142 5.70 -23.23 20.15
CA GLY A 142 6.43 -21.99 20.28
C GLY A 142 7.73 -21.89 19.46
N HIS A 143 8.02 -22.85 18.56
CA HIS A 143 9.31 -22.93 17.88
C HIS A 143 9.46 -21.90 16.74
N CYS A 144 8.45 -21.82 15.86
CA CYS A 144 8.46 -20.91 14.71
C CYS A 144 7.50 -19.72 14.85
N GLY A 145 6.86 -19.58 16.02
CA GLY A 145 5.82 -18.60 16.27
C GLY A 145 5.36 -18.62 17.72
N VAL A 146 4.30 -17.86 18.02
CA VAL A 146 3.64 -17.91 19.31
C VAL A 146 2.67 -19.09 19.37
N ALA A 147 2.70 -19.84 20.48
CA ALA A 147 1.71 -20.88 20.79
C ALA A 147 0.42 -20.24 21.33
N ILE A 148 -0.74 -20.57 20.75
CA ILE A 148 -2.06 -20.10 21.17
C ILE A 148 -3.03 -21.27 21.13
N ASP A 149 -3.48 -21.73 22.30
CA ASP A 149 -4.45 -22.82 22.41
C ASP A 149 -5.85 -22.28 22.71
N SER A 150 -5.93 -21.12 23.37
CA SER A 150 -7.17 -20.59 23.92
C SER A 150 -7.31 -19.07 23.82
N ALA A 151 -8.50 -18.58 24.16
CA ALA A 151 -8.74 -17.14 24.29
C ALA A 151 -7.87 -16.50 25.39
N ALA A 152 -7.53 -17.24 26.45
CA ALA A 152 -6.69 -16.73 27.53
C ALA A 152 -5.27 -16.40 27.04
N ASP A 153 -4.73 -17.17 26.08
CA ASP A 153 -3.42 -16.87 25.50
C ASP A 153 -3.46 -15.60 24.65
N MET A 154 -4.58 -15.35 23.96
CA MET A 154 -4.80 -14.11 23.20
C MET A 154 -4.94 -12.88 24.12
N GLU A 155 -5.54 -13.05 25.31
CA GLU A 155 -5.58 -12.01 26.34
C GLU A 155 -4.20 -11.68 26.90
N VAL A 156 -3.31 -12.67 26.99
CA VAL A 156 -1.91 -12.43 27.38
C VAL A 156 -1.11 -11.79 26.25
N LEU A 157 -1.42 -12.15 24.99
CA LEU A 157 -0.71 -11.67 23.82
C LEU A 157 -0.90 -10.16 23.55
N PHE A 158 -2.04 -9.58 23.94
CA PHE A 158 -2.39 -8.17 23.66
C PHE A 158 -2.64 -7.37 24.94
#